data_AF-D2X3G5-F1
#
_entry.id   AF-D2X3G5-F1
#
_cell.length_a   1.000
_cell.length_b   1.000
_cell.length_c   1.000
_cell.angle_alpha   90.00
_cell.angle_beta   90.00
_cell.angle_gamma   90.00
#
_symmetry.space_group_name_H-M   'P 1'
#
loop_
_entity.id
_entity.type
_entity.pdbx_description
1 polymer ?
#
loop_
_entity_poly.entity_id
_entity_poly.type
_entity_poly.pdbx_seq_one_letter_code
_entity_poly.pdbx_strand_id
1 'polypeptide(L)'
;VLRQAVAEKIRPTVCLNKVDRALLELQESKAQLYARFRRRVEDFNAKLQMITLGKEDSRFPIHNLQPELNEFSFCSGLQGWGFTLRQFASFYAERFNVKDKPEGEKRICKMLWANDVFYTAEDPFDTTGTFKKQGSPEKAPFIVFILNPIYTVRDYCMAVQHENLRNFLTKYNVTLPTDLPNEPKTLFKLVMRTWLPAADTMLEQIILQLPSPVLSQSYRYDSLYEGPVDDIVALGIKNAAVDSFKCSDQMSSEMMQKLNIKVDANNNAVDANNNPIDANNYMVDVNNNVVSAPLAV
;
A
#
# COMPACT_ATOMS: atom_id res chain seq x y z
N VAL A 1 14.40 -14.15 10.08
CA VAL A 1 13.52 -13.69 8.97
C VAL A 1 13.56 -12.18 8.78
N LEU A 2 12.86 -11.33 9.55
CA LEU A 2 12.83 -9.86 9.28
C LEU A 2 14.22 -9.21 9.15
N ARG A 3 15.15 -9.51 10.08
CA ARG A 3 16.54 -9.02 10.01
C ARG A 3 17.25 -9.40 8.71
N GLN A 4 17.02 -10.61 8.22
CA GLN A 4 17.60 -11.12 6.99
C GLN A 4 16.95 -10.46 5.78
N ALA A 5 15.61 -10.33 5.77
CA ALA A 5 14.89 -9.63 4.71
C ALA A 5 15.41 -8.19 4.54
N VAL A 6 15.60 -7.46 5.64
CA VAL A 6 16.19 -6.12 5.61
C VAL A 6 17.64 -6.14 5.12
N ALA A 7 18.46 -7.11 5.55
CA ALA A 7 19.84 -7.24 5.07
C ALA A 7 19.91 -7.50 3.56
N GLU A 8 18.94 -8.23 3.01
CA GLU A 8 18.80 -8.49 1.57
C GLU A 8 18.06 -7.35 0.83
N LYS A 9 17.83 -6.21 1.49
CA LYS A 9 17.09 -5.03 0.99
C LYS A 9 15.70 -5.36 0.45
N ILE A 10 14.94 -6.20 1.17
CA ILE A 10 13.55 -6.54 0.86
C ILE A 10 12.62 -5.59 1.62
N ARG A 11 11.75 -4.87 0.90
CA ARG A 11 10.74 -3.99 1.52
C ARG A 11 9.71 -4.81 2.28
N PRO A 12 9.53 -4.60 3.59
CA PRO A 12 8.53 -5.31 4.37
C PRO A 12 7.14 -4.72 4.16
N THR A 13 6.13 -5.58 4.20
CA THR A 13 4.74 -5.20 4.38
C THR A 13 4.10 -6.20 5.36
N VAL A 14 3.12 -5.79 6.16
CA VAL A 14 2.68 -6.58 7.32
C VAL A 14 1.23 -7.02 7.20
N CYS A 15 0.98 -8.29 7.54
CA CYS A 15 -0.36 -8.84 7.71
C CYS A 15 -0.54 -9.31 9.16
N LEU A 16 -1.37 -8.61 9.93
CA LEU A 16 -1.76 -9.01 11.28
C LEU A 16 -2.84 -10.10 11.20
N ASN A 17 -2.43 -11.35 11.34
CA ASN A 17 -3.30 -12.51 11.19
C ASN A 17 -3.98 -12.92 12.52
N LYS A 18 -5.00 -13.79 12.43
CA LYS A 18 -5.79 -14.34 13.54
C LYS A 18 -6.71 -13.34 14.23
N VAL A 19 -7.23 -12.37 13.47
CA VAL A 19 -8.22 -11.40 13.99
C VAL A 19 -9.51 -12.10 14.46
N ASP A 20 -9.89 -13.21 13.82
CA ASP A 20 -11.05 -14.01 14.18
C ASP A 20 -11.01 -14.53 15.62
N ARG A 21 -9.82 -14.87 16.15
CA ARG A 21 -9.70 -15.32 17.54
C ARG A 21 -10.08 -14.23 18.53
N ALA A 22 -9.73 -12.97 18.24
CA ALA A 22 -10.15 -11.85 19.09
C ALA A 22 -11.67 -11.66 19.08
N LEU A 23 -12.29 -11.83 17.91
CA LEU A 23 -13.72 -11.60 17.73
C LEU A 23 -14.60 -12.74 18.26
N LEU A 24 -14.20 -13.99 18.01
CA LEU A 24 -15.02 -15.19 18.21
C LEU A 24 -14.65 -15.99 19.46
N GLU A 25 -13.36 -16.10 19.79
CA GLU A 25 -12.89 -16.90 20.92
C GLU A 25 -12.72 -16.05 22.18
N LEU A 26 -11.94 -14.98 22.08
CA LEU A 26 -11.61 -14.10 23.21
C LEU A 26 -12.71 -13.08 23.49
N GLN A 27 -13.59 -12.83 22.51
CA GLN A 27 -14.68 -11.85 22.58
C GLN A 27 -14.20 -10.48 23.08
N GLU A 28 -13.02 -10.04 22.63
CA GLU A 28 -12.43 -8.77 23.03
C GLU A 28 -13.37 -7.61 22.72
N SER A 29 -13.39 -6.58 23.57
CA SER A 29 -14.10 -5.34 23.25
C SER A 29 -13.43 -4.61 22.08
N LYS A 30 -14.17 -3.72 21.42
CA LYS A 30 -13.65 -2.95 20.28
C LYS A 30 -12.44 -2.10 20.67
N ALA A 31 -12.50 -1.43 21.82
CA ALA A 31 -11.36 -0.67 22.34
C ALA A 31 -10.15 -1.56 22.67
N GLN A 32 -10.35 -2.74 23.25
CA GLN A 32 -9.27 -3.68 23.54
C GLN A 32 -8.59 -4.16 22.25
N LEU A 33 -9.39 -4.57 21.26
CA LEU A 33 -8.87 -5.03 19.97
C LEU A 33 -8.13 -3.90 19.24
N TYR A 34 -8.68 -2.69 19.22
CA TYR A 34 -8.02 -1.52 18.62
C TYR A 34 -6.68 -1.20 19.31
N ALA A 35 -6.67 -1.14 20.65
CA ALA A 35 -5.44 -0.93 21.41
C ALA A 35 -4.39 -2.04 21.13
N ARG A 36 -4.84 -3.29 20.97
CA ARG A 36 -3.97 -4.41 20.60
C ARG A 36 -3.38 -4.22 19.21
N PHE A 37 -4.16 -3.78 18.22
CA PHE A 37 -3.65 -3.47 16.89
C PHE A 37 -2.62 -2.34 16.92
N ARG A 38 -2.90 -1.24 17.63
CA ARG A 38 -1.96 -0.13 17.81
C ARG A 38 -0.62 -0.60 18.39
N ARG A 39 -0.67 -1.35 19.49
CA ARG A 39 0.53 -1.93 20.11
C ARG A 39 1.29 -2.83 19.14
N ARG A 40 0.62 -3.65 18.32
CA ARG A 40 1.32 -4.51 17.34
C ARG A 40 2.01 -3.75 16.22
N VAL A 41 1.42 -2.64 15.77
CA VAL A 41 2.06 -1.74 14.80
C VAL A 41 3.30 -1.09 15.42
N GLU A 42 3.19 -0.60 16.65
CA GLU A 42 4.30 -0.01 17.40
C GLU A 42 5.42 -1.02 17.68
N ASP A 43 5.10 -2.21 18.18
CA ASP A 43 6.05 -3.31 18.44
C ASP A 43 6.83 -3.66 17.16
N PHE A 44 6.14 -3.74 16.02
CA PHE A 44 6.77 -4.06 14.74
C PHE A 44 7.72 -2.94 14.31
N ASN A 45 7.28 -1.68 14.36
CA ASN A 45 8.10 -0.54 13.96
C ASN A 45 9.32 -0.36 14.87
N ALA A 46 9.17 -0.56 16.19
CA ALA A 46 10.30 -0.54 17.12
C ALA A 46 11.36 -1.60 16.76
N LYS A 47 10.91 -2.81 16.41
CA LYS A 47 11.80 -3.89 15.97
C LYS A 47 12.44 -3.60 14.62
N LEU A 48 11.71 -2.97 13.69
CA LEU A 48 12.24 -2.55 12.40
C LEU A 48 13.34 -1.51 12.57
N GLN A 49 13.11 -0.47 13.38
CA GLN A 49 14.11 0.54 13.71
C GLN A 49 15.36 -0.04 14.35
N MET A 50 15.20 -0.98 15.30
CA MET A 50 16.35 -1.65 15.92
C MET A 50 17.21 -2.41 14.90
N ILE A 51 16.61 -2.94 13.83
CA ILE A 51 17.33 -3.66 12.77
C ILE A 51 18.05 -2.69 11.82
N THR A 52 17.45 -1.52 11.55
CA THR A 52 17.93 -0.53 10.59
C THR A 52 18.86 0.52 11.20
N LEU A 53 18.94 0.59 12.53
CA LEU A 53 19.82 1.53 13.24
C LEU A 53 21.28 1.39 12.77
N GLY A 54 21.85 2.50 12.29
CA GLY A 54 23.22 2.55 11.77
C GLY A 54 23.44 1.88 10.41
N LYS A 55 22.36 1.53 9.69
CA LYS A 55 22.38 0.91 8.35
C LYS A 55 21.63 1.75 7.32
N GLU A 56 21.90 3.05 7.31
CA GLU A 56 21.29 3.96 6.36
C GLU A 56 21.86 3.72 4.95
N ASP A 57 21.07 3.08 4.09
CA ASP A 57 21.34 3.01 2.64
C ASP A 57 20.43 4.02 1.95
N SER A 58 21.02 5.06 1.35
CA SER A 58 20.27 6.10 0.63
C SER A 58 19.46 5.55 -0.54
N ARG A 59 19.86 4.41 -1.11
CA ARG A 59 19.14 3.73 -2.20
C ARG A 59 18.00 2.85 -1.69
N PHE A 60 18.00 2.52 -0.40
CA PHE A 60 16.99 1.67 0.24
C PHE A 60 16.59 2.23 1.61
N PRO A 61 15.90 3.40 1.64
CA PRO A 61 15.41 3.95 2.88
C PRO A 61 14.30 3.04 3.43
N ILE A 62 14.42 2.66 4.70
CA ILE A 62 13.36 1.98 5.44
C ILE A 62 12.77 2.96 6.45
N HIS A 63 11.51 3.32 6.24
CA HIS A 63 10.72 4.09 7.19
C HIS A 63 9.88 3.19 8.09
N ASN A 64 9.29 3.79 9.12
CA ASN A 64 8.26 3.13 9.93
C ASN A 64 7.04 2.87 9.07
N LEU A 65 6.54 1.64 9.10
CA LEU A 65 5.34 1.29 8.36
C LEU A 65 4.10 1.94 9.00
N GLN A 66 3.15 2.32 8.16
CA GLN A 66 1.94 3.06 8.51
C GLN A 66 0.68 2.37 7.93
N PRO A 67 -0.30 2.01 8.76
CA PRO A 67 -1.55 1.43 8.29
C PRO A 67 -2.30 2.32 7.30
N GLU A 68 -2.24 3.64 7.45
CA GLU A 68 -2.87 4.63 6.55
C GLU A 68 -2.23 4.67 5.16
N LEU A 69 -1.00 4.16 5.01
CA LEU A 69 -0.32 4.02 3.73
C LEU A 69 -0.54 2.65 3.10
N ASN A 70 -1.44 1.83 3.64
CA ASN A 70 -1.72 0.47 3.17
C ASN A 70 -0.55 -0.51 3.37
N GLU A 71 0.32 -0.26 4.37
CA GLU A 71 1.46 -1.13 4.71
C GLU A 71 1.12 -2.21 5.74
N PHE A 72 -0.09 -2.12 6.32
CA PHE A 72 -0.66 -3.14 7.21
C PHE A 72 -2.02 -3.61 6.69
N SER A 73 -2.23 -4.92 6.74
CA SER A 73 -3.56 -5.54 6.66
C SER A 73 -3.89 -6.28 7.95
N PHE A 74 -5.19 -6.45 8.20
CA PHE A 74 -5.75 -7.14 9.35
C PHE A 74 -6.57 -8.32 8.83
N CYS A 75 -6.11 -9.54 9.10
CA CYS A 75 -6.64 -10.73 8.43
C CYS A 75 -6.99 -11.87 9.38
N SER A 76 -7.85 -12.76 8.88
CA SER A 76 -8.01 -14.12 9.34
C SER A 76 -7.78 -15.06 8.17
N GLY A 77 -6.59 -15.65 8.09
CA GLY A 77 -6.27 -16.64 7.06
C GLY A 77 -7.14 -17.90 7.18
N LEU A 78 -7.51 -18.31 8.40
CA LEU A 78 -8.36 -19.48 8.63
C LEU A 78 -9.80 -19.26 8.12
N GLN A 79 -10.33 -18.04 8.34
CA GLN A 79 -11.67 -17.69 7.91
C GLN A 79 -11.71 -17.16 6.46
N GLY A 80 -10.56 -16.76 5.91
CA GLY A 80 -10.42 -16.31 4.52
C GLY A 80 -10.87 -14.86 4.27
N TRP A 81 -10.85 -14.02 5.30
CA TRP A 81 -11.19 -12.60 5.19
C TRP A 81 -10.10 -11.70 5.77
N GLY A 82 -10.05 -10.46 5.33
CA GLY A 82 -9.14 -9.46 5.86
C GLY A 82 -9.38 -8.10 5.24
N PHE A 83 -8.87 -7.05 5.88
CA PHE A 83 -9.06 -5.69 5.40
C PHE A 83 -7.82 -4.82 5.55
N THR A 84 -7.80 -3.75 4.76
CA THR A 84 -6.93 -2.60 4.93
C THR A 84 -7.77 -1.36 5.25
N LEU A 85 -7.13 -0.26 5.65
CA LEU A 85 -7.83 1.01 5.79
C LEU A 85 -8.34 1.53 4.45
N ARG A 86 -7.66 1.17 3.35
CA ARG A 86 -8.03 1.59 2.00
C ARG A 86 -9.37 1.01 1.55
N GLN A 87 -9.60 -0.28 1.77
CA GLN A 87 -10.90 -0.91 1.46
C GLN A 87 -12.05 -0.26 2.24
N PHE A 88 -11.84 0.09 3.51
CA PHE A 88 -12.87 0.81 4.26
C PHE A 88 -13.03 2.26 3.79
N ALA A 89 -11.93 2.92 3.39
CA ALA A 89 -12.00 4.26 2.84
C ALA A 89 -12.87 4.34 1.59
N SER A 90 -12.82 3.34 0.70
CA SER A 90 -13.65 3.32 -0.52
C SER A 90 -15.15 3.24 -0.20
N PHE A 91 -15.56 2.51 0.86
CA PHE A 91 -16.97 2.46 1.28
C PHE A 91 -17.51 3.81 1.76
N TYR A 92 -16.64 4.69 2.24
CA TYR A 92 -17.02 5.99 2.80
C TYR A 92 -16.71 7.18 1.89
N ALA A 93 -16.15 6.95 0.70
CA ALA A 93 -15.71 8.00 -0.21
C ALA A 93 -16.87 8.91 -0.64
N GLU A 94 -18.04 8.34 -0.93
CA GLU A 94 -19.25 9.09 -1.28
C GLU A 94 -19.78 9.88 -0.08
N ARG A 95 -19.87 9.23 1.08
CA ARG A 95 -20.34 9.87 2.33
C ARG A 95 -19.53 11.12 2.67
N PHE A 96 -18.22 11.05 2.56
CA PHE A 96 -17.33 12.18 2.86
C PHE A 96 -17.19 13.17 1.71
N ASN A 97 -17.89 12.95 0.59
CA ASN A 97 -17.80 13.77 -0.60
C ASN A 97 -16.33 13.95 -1.06
N VAL A 98 -15.60 12.83 -1.11
CA VAL A 98 -14.19 12.77 -1.54
C VAL A 98 -13.95 11.83 -2.72
N LYS A 99 -14.99 11.19 -3.26
CA LYS A 99 -14.89 10.25 -4.38
C LYS A 99 -14.19 10.87 -5.60
N ASP A 100 -14.56 12.10 -5.96
CA ASP A 100 -14.01 12.80 -7.12
C ASP A 100 -12.81 13.69 -6.77
N LYS A 101 -12.32 13.64 -5.52
CA LYS A 101 -11.22 14.48 -5.06
C LYS A 101 -9.89 13.74 -5.20
N PRO A 102 -8.83 14.41 -5.70
CA PRO A 102 -7.51 13.81 -5.73
C PRO A 102 -7.08 13.44 -4.30
N GLU A 103 -6.60 12.22 -4.15
CA GLU A 103 -6.19 11.65 -2.86
C GLU A 103 -7.29 11.56 -1.78
N GLY A 104 -8.57 11.58 -2.18
CA GLY A 104 -9.71 11.50 -1.26
C GLY A 104 -9.64 10.28 -0.32
N GLU A 105 -9.38 9.10 -0.87
CA GLU A 105 -9.20 7.86 -0.10
C GLU A 105 -8.04 7.97 0.90
N LYS A 106 -6.90 8.54 0.50
CA LYS A 106 -5.74 8.72 1.40
C LYS A 106 -6.08 9.59 2.60
N ARG A 107 -6.91 10.63 2.41
CA ARG A 107 -7.39 11.48 3.51
C ARG A 107 -8.26 10.70 4.49
N ILE A 108 -9.16 9.85 3.98
CA ILE A 108 -9.96 8.97 4.83
C ILE A 108 -9.06 7.96 5.56
N CYS A 109 -8.08 7.33 4.89
CA CYS A 109 -7.14 6.42 5.54
C CYS A 109 -6.40 7.07 6.72
N LYS A 110 -5.89 8.29 6.52
CA LYS A 110 -5.25 9.08 7.61
C LYS A 110 -6.22 9.34 8.76
N MET A 111 -7.47 9.68 8.45
CA MET A 111 -8.50 9.90 9.45
C MET A 111 -8.86 8.60 10.20
N LEU A 112 -8.95 7.45 9.51
CA LEU A 112 -9.29 6.15 10.10
C LEU A 112 -8.26 5.72 11.15
N TRP A 113 -7.00 6.13 11.01
CA TRP A 113 -5.91 5.79 11.94
C TRP A 113 -5.47 6.95 12.85
N ALA A 114 -6.20 8.07 12.83
CA ALA A 114 -5.83 9.27 13.56
C ALA A 114 -5.86 9.05 15.09
N ASN A 115 -4.91 9.69 15.77
CA ASN A 115 -4.88 9.80 17.23
C ASN A 115 -5.70 11.03 17.67
N ASP A 116 -6.23 10.98 18.88
CA ASP A 116 -6.83 12.14 19.57
C ASP A 116 -7.95 12.84 18.78
N VAL A 117 -8.61 12.10 17.89
CA VAL A 117 -9.79 12.51 17.15
C VAL A 117 -10.88 11.49 17.43
N PHE A 118 -12.10 11.97 17.63
CA PHE A 118 -13.24 11.17 18.02
C PHE A 118 -14.46 11.56 17.19
N TYR A 119 -15.23 10.57 16.75
CA TYR A 119 -16.45 10.79 16.00
C TYR A 119 -17.67 10.82 16.95
N THR A 120 -18.60 11.75 16.75
CA THR A 120 -19.72 11.88 17.71
C THR A 120 -20.77 10.78 17.58
N ALA A 121 -21.06 10.34 16.36
CA ALA A 121 -22.04 9.27 16.10
C ALA A 121 -21.43 7.87 16.28
N GLU A 122 -22.29 6.85 16.34
CA GLU A 122 -21.87 5.43 16.42
C GLU A 122 -21.93 4.71 15.08
N ASP A 123 -22.93 5.05 14.27
CA ASP A 123 -22.98 4.58 12.90
C ASP A 123 -21.91 5.38 12.10
N PRO A 124 -21.06 4.71 11.29
CA PRO A 124 -20.61 5.34 10.06
C PRO A 124 -21.87 5.69 9.23
N PHE A 125 -21.91 6.17 8.00
CA PHE A 125 -23.18 6.66 7.37
C PHE A 125 -24.10 7.70 8.08
N ASP A 126 -24.17 7.85 9.41
CA ASP A 126 -24.93 8.92 10.09
C ASP A 126 -24.34 10.28 9.75
N THR A 127 -25.10 11.11 9.03
CA THR A 127 -24.66 12.41 8.52
C THR A 127 -24.59 13.48 9.59
N THR A 128 -25.15 13.25 10.78
CA THR A 128 -25.08 14.18 11.92
C THR A 128 -23.76 14.07 12.69
N GLY A 129 -23.01 13.00 12.47
CA GLY A 129 -21.74 12.76 13.15
C GLY A 129 -20.64 13.71 12.71
N THR A 130 -19.90 14.25 13.67
CA THR A 130 -18.79 15.20 13.48
C THR A 130 -17.53 14.75 14.20
N PHE A 131 -16.37 15.27 13.81
CA PHE A 131 -15.10 14.99 14.48
C PHE A 131 -14.80 16.01 15.57
N LYS A 132 -14.38 15.52 16.75
CA LYS A 132 -13.98 16.33 17.91
C LYS A 132 -12.62 15.88 18.43
N LYS A 133 -11.91 16.79 19.11
CA LYS A 133 -10.60 16.52 19.74
C LYS A 133 -10.68 15.82 21.10
N GLN A 134 -11.87 15.75 21.68
CA GLN A 134 -12.11 15.09 22.96
C GLN A 134 -13.27 14.12 22.79
N GLY A 135 -13.12 12.92 23.35
CA GLY A 135 -14.11 11.88 23.28
C GLY A 135 -13.65 10.59 23.97
N SER A 136 -14.58 9.64 24.07
CA SER A 136 -14.27 8.31 24.58
C SER A 136 -13.42 7.53 23.56
N PRO A 137 -12.49 6.65 24.01
CA PRO A 137 -11.76 5.74 23.12
C PRO A 137 -12.66 4.95 22.15
N GLU A 138 -13.87 4.57 22.56
CA GLU A 138 -14.88 3.88 21.73
C GLU A 138 -15.34 4.70 20.51
N LYS A 139 -15.11 6.01 20.53
CA LYS A 139 -15.43 6.94 19.45
C LYS A 139 -14.24 7.19 18.53
N ALA A 140 -13.12 6.48 18.68
CA ALA A 140 -12.00 6.56 17.75
C ALA A 140 -12.48 6.21 16.32
N PRO A 141 -11.99 6.91 15.27
CA PRO A 141 -12.40 6.67 13.89
C PRO A 141 -12.24 5.21 13.47
N PHE A 142 -11.14 4.55 13.84
CA PHE A 142 -10.96 3.12 13.56
C PHE A 142 -12.09 2.27 14.16
N ILE A 143 -12.52 2.58 15.39
CA ILE A 143 -13.58 1.82 16.04
C ILE A 143 -14.91 2.08 15.34
N VAL A 144 -15.28 3.34 15.15
CA VAL A 144 -16.58 3.70 14.57
C VAL A 144 -16.73 3.23 13.13
N PHE A 145 -15.69 3.37 12.32
CA PHE A 145 -15.79 3.14 10.88
C PHE A 145 -15.36 1.73 10.45
N ILE A 146 -14.69 0.96 11.32
CA ILE A 146 -14.21 -0.37 10.98
C ILE A 146 -14.73 -1.40 11.98
N LEU A 147 -14.42 -1.23 13.27
CA LEU A 147 -14.79 -2.26 14.26
C LEU A 147 -16.29 -2.31 14.55
N ASN A 148 -17.00 -1.19 14.60
CA ASN A 148 -18.46 -1.17 14.79
C ASN A 148 -19.14 -2.02 13.70
N PRO A 149 -18.92 -1.76 12.40
CA PRO A 149 -19.47 -2.59 11.33
C PRO A 149 -19.11 -4.08 11.44
N ILE A 150 -17.84 -4.40 11.72
CA ILE A 150 -17.39 -5.80 11.85
C ILE A 150 -18.09 -6.50 13.03
N TYR A 151 -18.23 -5.81 14.16
CA TYR A 151 -18.91 -6.34 15.34
C TYR A 151 -20.42 -6.47 15.10
N THR A 152 -21.05 -5.51 14.42
CA THR A 152 -22.47 -5.62 14.02
C THR A 152 -22.71 -6.85 13.13
N VAL A 153 -21.86 -7.06 12.13
CA VAL A 153 -21.93 -8.27 11.27
C VAL A 153 -21.72 -9.54 12.08
N ARG A 154 -20.73 -9.56 13.00
CA ARG A 154 -20.52 -10.69 13.92
C ARG A 154 -21.79 -10.97 14.72
N ASP A 155 -22.37 -9.96 15.34
CA ASP A 155 -23.51 -10.10 16.26
C ASP A 155 -24.75 -10.60 15.51
N TYR A 156 -25.02 -10.08 14.30
CA TYR A 156 -26.10 -10.61 13.46
C TYR A 156 -25.84 -12.04 12.98
N CYS A 157 -24.59 -12.42 12.69
CA CYS A 157 -24.27 -13.81 12.37
C CYS A 157 -24.49 -14.74 13.57
N MET A 158 -24.08 -14.32 14.78
CA MET A 158 -24.27 -15.09 16.01
C MET A 158 -25.75 -15.26 16.37
N ALA A 159 -26.57 -14.25 16.08
CA ALA A 159 -28.01 -14.29 16.25
C ALA A 159 -28.78 -14.87 15.04
N VAL A 160 -28.07 -15.30 13.98
CA VAL A 160 -28.63 -15.88 12.73
C VAL A 160 -29.69 -14.96 12.08
N GLN A 161 -29.44 -13.65 12.08
CA GLN A 161 -30.36 -12.63 11.54
C GLN A 161 -30.07 -12.34 10.06
N HIS A 162 -30.48 -13.25 9.17
CA HIS A 162 -30.18 -13.18 7.73
C HIS A 162 -30.66 -11.89 7.05
N GLU A 163 -31.89 -11.44 7.33
CA GLU A 163 -32.44 -10.22 6.72
C GLU A 163 -31.70 -8.96 7.17
N ASN A 164 -31.39 -8.86 8.47
CA ASN A 164 -30.62 -7.74 9.02
C ASN A 164 -29.20 -7.69 8.45
N LEU A 165 -28.54 -8.85 8.26
CA LEU A 165 -27.24 -8.94 7.60
C LEU A 165 -27.28 -8.39 6.18
N ARG A 166 -28.27 -8.83 5.38
CA ARG A 166 -28.44 -8.36 3.99
C ARG A 166 -28.64 -6.85 3.95
N ASN A 167 -29.61 -6.35 4.73
CA ASN A 167 -29.94 -4.93 4.78
C ASN A 167 -28.74 -4.10 5.22
N PHE A 168 -28.00 -4.55 6.24
CA PHE A 168 -26.81 -3.85 6.72
C PHE A 168 -25.70 -3.77 5.67
N LEU A 169 -25.41 -4.88 4.98
CA LEU A 169 -24.32 -4.94 4.00
C LEU A 169 -24.63 -4.23 2.67
N THR A 170 -25.90 -3.93 2.38
CA THR A 170 -26.24 -3.04 1.25
C THR A 170 -25.60 -1.66 1.39
N LYS A 171 -25.43 -1.14 2.62
CA LYS A 171 -24.72 0.14 2.88
C LYS A 171 -23.27 0.11 2.40
N TYR A 172 -22.67 -1.08 2.34
CA TYR A 172 -21.29 -1.32 1.89
C TYR A 172 -21.22 -1.78 0.43
N ASN A 173 -22.34 -1.72 -0.31
CA ASN A 173 -22.45 -2.25 -1.67
C ASN A 173 -22.11 -3.74 -1.79
N VAL A 174 -22.39 -4.53 -0.74
CA VAL A 174 -22.15 -5.98 -0.72
C VAL A 174 -23.45 -6.74 -0.83
N THR A 175 -23.50 -7.66 -1.80
CA THR A 175 -24.64 -8.56 -1.99
C THR A 175 -24.27 -9.97 -1.51
N LEU A 176 -25.02 -10.49 -0.55
CA LEU A 176 -24.83 -11.84 -0.04
C LEU A 176 -25.52 -12.91 -0.93
N PRO A 177 -24.98 -14.14 -1.03
CA PRO A 177 -25.63 -15.26 -1.71
C PRO A 177 -27.04 -15.51 -1.17
N THR A 178 -27.96 -16.03 -1.99
CA THR A 178 -29.37 -16.29 -1.60
C THR A 178 -29.49 -17.30 -0.47
N ASP A 179 -28.72 -18.38 -0.54
CA ASP A 179 -28.68 -19.42 0.48
C ASP A 179 -27.63 -19.07 1.54
N LEU A 180 -28.09 -18.88 2.78
CA LEU A 180 -27.24 -18.55 3.93
C LEU A 180 -27.32 -19.67 4.97
N PRO A 181 -26.18 -20.15 5.46
CA PRO A 181 -26.15 -21.23 6.45
C PRO A 181 -26.69 -20.75 7.79
N ASN A 182 -27.40 -21.65 8.50
CA ASN A 182 -27.95 -21.36 9.83
C ASN A 182 -26.96 -21.61 10.97
N GLU A 183 -25.79 -22.20 10.69
CA GLU A 183 -24.74 -22.37 11.72
C GLU A 183 -23.95 -21.06 11.86
N PRO A 184 -23.90 -20.44 13.04
CA PRO A 184 -23.36 -19.09 13.23
C PRO A 184 -21.93 -18.86 12.75
N LYS A 185 -21.00 -19.79 13.00
CA LYS A 185 -19.58 -19.61 12.64
C LYS A 185 -19.37 -19.77 11.14
N THR A 186 -20.08 -20.70 10.51
CA THR A 186 -20.09 -20.93 9.06
C THR A 186 -20.73 -19.74 8.35
N LEU A 187 -21.80 -19.18 8.91
CA LEU A 187 -22.42 -17.94 8.43
C LEU A 187 -21.45 -16.77 8.49
N PHE A 188 -20.81 -16.55 9.64
CA PHE A 188 -19.81 -15.49 9.79
C PHE A 188 -18.67 -15.65 8.79
N LYS A 189 -18.16 -16.88 8.59
CA LYS A 189 -17.13 -17.17 7.60
C LYS A 189 -17.56 -16.80 6.18
N LEU A 190 -18.75 -17.22 5.75
CA LEU A 190 -19.28 -16.94 4.42
C LEU A 190 -19.47 -15.44 4.19
N VAL A 191 -20.10 -14.76 5.16
CA VAL A 191 -20.39 -13.33 5.08
C VAL A 191 -19.11 -12.51 5.01
N MET A 192 -18.14 -12.79 5.89
CA MET A 192 -16.88 -12.04 5.90
C MET A 192 -16.04 -12.30 4.65
N ARG A 193 -16.06 -13.52 4.09
CA ARG A 193 -15.40 -13.81 2.80
C ARG A 193 -16.05 -13.09 1.62
N THR A 194 -17.35 -12.83 1.69
CA THR A 194 -18.07 -12.11 0.65
C THR A 194 -17.84 -10.60 0.76
N TRP A 195 -17.76 -10.08 1.99
CA TRP A 195 -17.58 -8.65 2.24
C TRP A 195 -16.11 -8.21 2.12
N LEU A 196 -15.18 -8.96 2.71
CA LEU A 196 -13.77 -8.58 2.87
C LEU A 196 -12.84 -9.75 2.48
N PRO A 197 -12.79 -10.17 1.21
CA PRO A 197 -12.01 -11.33 0.79
C PRO A 197 -10.51 -11.16 1.08
N ALA A 198 -9.90 -12.10 1.82
CA ALA A 198 -8.49 -11.97 2.20
C ALA A 198 -7.53 -11.90 1.00
N ALA A 199 -7.84 -12.63 -0.07
CA ALA A 199 -7.01 -12.68 -1.27
C ALA A 199 -6.88 -11.29 -1.92
N ASP A 200 -8.00 -10.60 -2.10
CA ASP A 200 -8.05 -9.27 -2.70
C ASP A 200 -7.30 -8.25 -1.83
N THR A 201 -7.51 -8.32 -0.52
CA THR A 201 -6.82 -7.48 0.47
C THR A 201 -5.30 -7.64 0.40
N MET A 202 -4.82 -8.89 0.39
CA MET A 202 -3.39 -9.16 0.34
C MET A 202 -2.77 -8.80 -1.02
N LEU A 203 -3.48 -9.09 -2.11
CA LEU A 203 -3.02 -8.79 -3.47
C LEU A 203 -2.91 -7.28 -3.68
N GLU A 204 -3.92 -6.51 -3.25
CA GLU A 204 -3.88 -5.04 -3.30
C GLU A 204 -2.68 -4.50 -2.50
N GLN A 205 -2.45 -5.00 -1.28
CA GLN A 205 -1.31 -4.60 -0.47
C GLN A 205 0.02 -4.90 -1.16
N ILE A 206 0.17 -6.09 -1.76
CA ILE A 206 1.38 -6.47 -2.50
C ILE A 206 1.62 -5.52 -3.68
N ILE A 207 0.60 -5.26 -4.48
CA ILE A 207 0.70 -4.42 -5.68
C ILE A 207 1.09 -2.98 -5.31
N LEU A 208 0.52 -2.45 -4.24
CA LEU A 208 0.73 -1.05 -3.86
C LEU A 208 2.05 -0.82 -3.12
N GLN A 209 2.52 -1.80 -2.33
CA GLN A 209 3.65 -1.61 -1.42
C GLN A 209 4.95 -2.23 -1.91
N LEU A 210 4.89 -3.35 -2.63
CA LEU A 210 6.09 -4.05 -3.04
C LEU A 210 6.61 -3.50 -4.38
N PRO A 211 7.92 -3.24 -4.48
CA PRO A 211 8.52 -2.71 -5.69
C PRO A 211 8.52 -3.78 -6.79
N SER A 212 8.40 -3.35 -8.04
CA SER A 212 8.61 -4.22 -9.19
C SER A 212 10.06 -4.75 -9.24
N PRO A 213 10.32 -5.85 -9.97
CA PRO A 213 11.69 -6.33 -10.18
C PRO A 213 12.63 -5.24 -10.70
N VAL A 214 12.20 -4.44 -11.68
CA VAL A 214 12.96 -3.33 -12.25
C VAL A 214 13.39 -2.33 -11.16
N LEU A 215 12.45 -1.91 -10.31
CA LEU A 215 12.77 -0.98 -9.24
C LEU A 215 13.65 -1.66 -8.17
N SER A 216 13.32 -2.89 -7.79
CA SER A 216 14.03 -3.59 -6.71
C SER A 216 15.47 -3.96 -7.05
N GLN A 217 15.74 -4.37 -8.29
CA GLN A 217 17.09 -4.74 -8.70
C GLN A 217 18.00 -3.50 -8.81
N SER A 218 17.45 -2.31 -9.12
CA SER A 218 18.23 -1.07 -9.22
C SER A 218 19.04 -0.72 -7.96
N TYR A 219 18.58 -1.13 -6.77
CA TYR A 219 19.27 -0.92 -5.48
C TYR A 219 19.79 -2.21 -4.83
N ARG A 220 19.54 -3.38 -5.43
CA ARG A 220 19.97 -4.71 -4.93
C ARG A 220 21.10 -5.34 -5.72
N TYR A 221 21.31 -4.93 -6.97
CA TYR A 221 22.23 -5.61 -7.89
C TYR A 221 23.65 -5.77 -7.34
N ASP A 222 24.17 -4.76 -6.66
CA ASP A 222 25.49 -4.75 -6.03
C ASP A 222 25.63 -5.72 -4.85
N SER A 223 24.51 -6.10 -4.25
CA SER A 223 24.44 -7.07 -3.16
C SER A 223 24.17 -8.49 -3.66
N LEU A 224 23.70 -8.63 -4.91
CA LEU A 224 23.38 -9.90 -5.55
C LEU A 224 24.52 -10.41 -6.44
N TYR A 225 25.42 -9.53 -6.87
CA TYR A 225 26.49 -9.83 -7.82
C TYR A 225 27.86 -9.55 -7.21
N GLU A 226 28.77 -10.52 -7.34
CA GLU A 226 30.13 -10.44 -6.75
C GLU A 226 31.17 -9.80 -7.70
N GLY A 227 30.83 -9.63 -8.98
CA GLY A 227 31.72 -9.02 -9.96
C GLY A 227 31.71 -7.48 -9.95
N PRO A 228 32.44 -6.85 -10.89
CA PRO A 228 32.46 -5.39 -11.02
C PRO A 228 31.07 -4.80 -11.25
N VAL A 229 30.71 -3.77 -10.47
CA VAL A 229 29.36 -3.16 -10.48
C VAL A 229 29.01 -2.41 -11.77
N ASP A 230 30.01 -2.16 -12.60
CA ASP A 230 29.95 -1.47 -13.88
C ASP A 230 30.03 -2.43 -15.08
N ASP A 231 30.22 -3.73 -14.84
CA ASP A 231 30.23 -4.71 -15.91
C ASP A 231 28.84 -4.97 -16.50
N ILE A 232 28.84 -5.64 -17.65
CA ILE A 232 27.63 -5.92 -18.40
C ILE A 232 26.62 -6.78 -17.61
N VAL A 233 27.10 -7.66 -16.73
CA VAL A 233 26.23 -8.55 -15.96
C VAL A 233 25.57 -7.76 -14.83
N ALA A 234 26.33 -6.94 -14.11
CA ALA A 234 25.85 -6.06 -13.07
C ALA A 234 24.81 -5.07 -13.59
N LEU A 235 25.06 -4.46 -14.76
CA LEU A 235 24.11 -3.55 -15.40
C LEU A 235 22.86 -4.28 -15.91
N GLY A 236 23.00 -5.50 -16.41
CA GLY A 236 21.88 -6.37 -16.77
C GLY A 236 20.97 -6.66 -15.57
N ILE A 237 21.56 -7.03 -14.42
CA ILE A 237 20.84 -7.23 -13.16
C ILE A 237 20.22 -5.91 -12.69
N LYS A 238 20.97 -4.80 -12.65
CA LYS A 238 20.46 -3.49 -12.21
C LYS A 238 19.16 -3.09 -12.94
N ASN A 239 19.08 -3.40 -14.23
CA ASN A 239 17.96 -3.01 -15.09
C ASN A 239 16.88 -4.09 -15.21
N ALA A 240 17.03 -5.24 -14.55
CA ALA A 240 16.15 -6.41 -14.72
C ALA A 240 15.93 -6.78 -16.20
N ALA A 241 17.02 -6.79 -16.99
CA ALA A 241 16.97 -7.03 -18.42
C ALA A 241 16.48 -8.46 -18.74
N VAL A 242 15.50 -8.58 -19.64
CA VAL A 242 14.91 -9.85 -20.08
C VAL A 242 15.51 -10.40 -21.38
N ASP A 243 16.15 -9.54 -22.17
CA ASP A 243 16.80 -9.92 -23.41
C ASP A 243 18.28 -10.19 -23.16
N SER A 244 18.78 -11.31 -23.68
CA SER A 244 20.17 -11.75 -23.53
C SER A 244 21.21 -10.82 -24.17
N PHE A 245 20.81 -9.71 -24.82
CA PHE A 245 21.71 -8.80 -25.53
C PHE A 245 21.12 -7.39 -25.62
N LYS A 246 21.33 -6.57 -24.59
CA LYS A 246 21.50 -5.10 -24.72
C LYS A 246 22.64 -4.60 -23.85
N CYS A 247 23.63 -5.46 -23.63
CA CYS A 247 24.75 -5.16 -22.77
C CYS A 247 26.08 -5.00 -23.51
N SER A 248 26.06 -5.00 -24.83
CA SER A 248 27.17 -4.49 -25.63
C SER A 248 26.63 -3.60 -26.76
N ASP A 249 27.20 -2.40 -26.86
CA ASP A 249 27.31 -1.55 -28.06
C ASP A 249 26.09 -0.81 -28.65
N GLN A 250 24.86 -0.93 -28.13
CA GLN A 250 23.71 -0.21 -28.72
C GLN A 250 23.26 1.10 -28.03
N MET A 251 23.78 1.46 -26.85
CA MET A 251 23.43 2.77 -26.25
C MET A 251 24.04 3.98 -26.98
N SER A 252 25.12 3.79 -27.74
CA SER A 252 25.87 4.91 -28.33
C SER A 252 25.44 5.26 -29.75
N SER A 253 24.89 4.34 -30.55
CA SER A 253 24.65 4.59 -31.99
C SER A 253 23.18 4.87 -32.31
N GLU A 254 22.23 4.11 -31.78
CA GLU A 254 20.79 4.34 -32.02
C GLU A 254 20.26 5.59 -31.30
N MET A 255 20.80 5.91 -30.12
CA MET A 255 20.42 7.12 -29.38
C MET A 255 20.98 8.37 -30.07
N MET A 256 22.22 8.33 -30.59
CA MET A 256 22.82 9.41 -31.38
C MET A 256 22.11 9.64 -32.73
N GLN A 257 21.66 8.56 -33.41
CA GLN A 257 20.88 8.67 -34.65
C GLN A 257 19.49 9.29 -34.44
N LYS A 258 18.83 8.99 -33.31
CA LYS A 258 17.53 9.59 -32.98
C LYS A 258 17.62 11.03 -32.47
N LEU A 259 18.80 11.45 -32.00
CA LEU A 259 19.04 12.79 -31.46
C LEU A 259 19.58 13.80 -32.49
N ASN A 260 19.99 13.36 -33.69
CA ASN A 260 20.58 14.21 -34.74
C ASN A 260 21.82 15.01 -34.25
N ILE A 261 22.55 14.45 -33.28
CA ILE A 261 23.75 15.04 -32.68
C ILE A 261 24.98 14.43 -33.35
N LYS A 262 25.92 15.29 -33.79
CA LYS A 262 27.22 14.89 -34.33
C LYS A 262 28.32 15.29 -33.36
N VAL A 263 29.47 14.64 -33.50
CA VAL A 263 30.70 14.99 -32.80
C VAL A 263 31.61 15.73 -33.78
N ASP A 264 32.08 16.92 -33.43
CA ASP A 264 33.02 17.67 -34.28
C ASP A 264 34.44 17.05 -34.25
N ALA A 265 35.36 17.56 -35.07
CA ALA A 265 36.74 17.07 -35.15
C ALA A 265 37.54 17.23 -33.84
N ASN A 266 36.98 17.94 -32.85
CA ASN A 266 37.57 18.21 -31.54
C ASN A 266 36.85 17.47 -30.40
N ASN A 267 35.98 16.50 -30.73
CA ASN A 267 35.24 15.66 -29.78
C ASN A 267 34.13 16.38 -28.99
N ASN A 268 33.59 17.49 -29.47
CA ASN A 268 32.47 18.21 -28.84
C ASN A 268 31.12 17.86 -29.47
N ALA A 269 30.05 17.82 -28.65
CA ALA A 269 28.68 17.54 -29.10
C ALA A 269 28.03 18.77 -29.76
N VAL A 270 27.59 18.64 -31.01
CA VAL A 270 26.98 19.70 -31.82
C VAL A 270 25.67 19.26 -32.47
N ASP A 271 24.77 20.22 -32.72
CA ASP A 271 23.52 19.94 -33.44
C ASP A 271 23.76 19.70 -34.95
N ALA A 272 22.69 19.39 -35.69
CA ALA A 272 22.77 19.13 -37.13
C ALA A 272 23.28 20.31 -37.99
N ASN A 273 23.36 21.51 -37.40
CA ASN A 273 23.84 22.76 -38.02
C ASN A 273 25.19 23.23 -37.42
N ASN A 274 25.87 22.38 -36.64
CA ASN A 274 27.18 22.65 -36.03
C ASN A 274 27.17 23.68 -34.87
N ASN A 275 26.02 23.90 -34.21
CA ASN A 275 25.96 24.74 -33.02
C ASN A 275 26.27 23.93 -31.74
N PRO A 276 26.91 24.55 -30.71
CA PRO A 276 27.18 23.90 -29.44
C PRO A 276 25.89 23.59 -28.67
N ILE A 277 25.77 22.39 -28.10
CA ILE A 277 24.63 22.00 -27.27
C ILE A 277 25.04 22.09 -25.78
N ASP A 278 24.39 22.98 -25.02
CA ASP A 278 24.55 23.04 -23.55
C ASP A 278 23.69 21.96 -22.89
N ALA A 279 24.33 21.05 -22.16
CA ALA A 279 23.73 19.84 -21.58
C ALA A 279 22.70 20.12 -20.47
N ASN A 280 22.55 21.37 -20.02
CA ASN A 280 21.71 21.72 -18.88
C ASN A 280 20.22 21.98 -19.19
N ASN A 281 19.79 21.98 -20.46
CA ASN A 281 18.45 22.48 -20.86
C ASN A 281 17.44 21.45 -21.40
N TYR A 282 17.76 20.15 -21.40
CA TYR A 282 16.90 19.12 -21.99
C TYR A 282 16.58 17.98 -21.01
N MET A 283 15.30 17.60 -20.91
CA MET A 283 14.85 16.41 -20.19
C MET A 283 14.13 15.44 -21.15
N VAL A 284 14.14 14.16 -20.78
CA VAL A 284 13.53 13.07 -21.55
C VAL A 284 12.24 12.62 -20.87
N ASP A 285 11.14 12.53 -21.62
CA ASP A 285 9.85 12.10 -21.08
C ASP A 285 9.77 10.56 -20.89
N VAL A 286 8.66 10.10 -20.28
CA VAL A 286 8.38 8.68 -20.02
C VAL A 286 8.29 7.80 -21.28
N ASN A 287 8.27 8.40 -22.48
CA ASN A 287 8.29 7.72 -23.77
C ASN A 287 9.63 7.90 -24.52
N ASN A 288 10.67 8.40 -23.85
CA ASN A 288 12.00 8.68 -24.41
C ASN A 288 12.07 9.79 -25.47
N ASN A 289 11.14 10.76 -25.47
CA ASN A 289 11.22 11.94 -26.34
C ASN A 289 11.95 13.09 -25.63
N VAL A 290 12.77 13.85 -26.37
CA VAL A 290 13.45 15.05 -25.86
C VAL A 290 12.47 16.22 -25.82
N VAL A 291 12.32 16.83 -24.64
CA VAL A 291 11.47 18.00 -24.43
C VAL A 291 12.32 19.14 -23.85
N SER A 292 12.17 20.36 -24.38
CA SER A 292 12.81 21.55 -23.82
C SER A 292 12.27 21.82 -22.41
N ALA A 293 13.14 22.04 -21.44
CA ALA A 293 12.72 22.39 -20.08
C ALA A 293 11.88 23.70 -20.11
N PRO A 294 10.74 23.78 -19.38
CA PRO A 294 10.02 25.03 -19.25
C PRO A 294 10.89 26.01 -18.44
N LEU A 295 11.05 27.23 -18.96
CA LEU A 295 11.67 28.35 -18.24
C LEU A 295 10.93 28.55 -16.92
N ALA A 296 11.68 28.54 -15.82
CA ALA A 296 11.17 28.78 -14.48
C ALA A 296 10.45 30.14 -14.40
N VAL A 297 9.26 30.13 -13.78
CA VAL A 297 8.62 31.29 -13.14
C VAL A 297 8.34 30.90 -11.70
#